data_AF-A0A5B7T2Q5-F1
#
_entry.id   AF-A0A5B7T2Q5-F1
#
_cell.length_a   1.000
_cell.length_b   1.000
_cell.length_c   1.000
_cell.angle_alpha   90.00
_cell.angle_beta   90.00
_cell.angle_gamma   90.00
#
_symmetry.space_group_name_H-M   'P 1'
#
loop_
_entity.id
_entity.type
_entity.pdbx_description
1 polymer ?
#
loop_
_entity_poly.entity_id
_entity_poly.type
_entity_poly.pdbx_seq_one_letter_code
_entity_poly.pdbx_strand_id
1 'polypeptide(L)'
;MANKKMVVIDGGFSRPYQKVTGIGGYTLLDNSFGMQLVTHEPFISKVAAIRDLTDIVSTKRVVETEDRRRTVAETDIGREIQVQIEELKQRLQELKK
;
A
#
# COMPACT_ATOMS: atom_id res chain seq x y z
N MET A 1 8.96 -6.04 7.32
CA MET A 1 9.03 -4.80 8.13
C MET A 1 10.47 -4.28 8.07
N ALA A 2 10.77 -3.64 6.94
CA ALA A 2 11.99 -2.95 6.56
C ALA A 2 13.32 -3.62 6.97
N ASN A 3 13.40 -4.94 7.13
CA ASN A 3 14.57 -5.61 7.73
C ASN A 3 15.11 -4.91 9.00
N LYS A 4 14.23 -4.42 9.89
CA LYS A 4 14.57 -3.60 11.08
C LYS A 4 15.24 -2.25 10.78
N LYS A 5 15.15 -1.76 9.55
CA LYS A 5 15.66 -0.44 9.13
C LYS A 5 14.54 0.59 9.19
N MET A 6 14.92 1.83 9.50
CA MET A 6 13.98 2.96 9.47
C MET A 6 14.02 3.60 8.07
N VAL A 7 12.87 3.68 7.41
CA VAL A 7 12.72 4.43 6.16
C VAL A 7 12.33 5.86 6.53
N VAL A 8 13.26 6.80 6.38
CA VAL A 8 13.01 8.23 6.61
C VAL A 8 12.70 8.88 5.27
N ILE A 9 11.50 9.45 5.16
CA ILE A 9 11.07 10.23 3.99
C ILE A 9 11.05 11.69 4.41
N ASP A 10 12.04 12.44 3.97
CA ASP A 10 12.07 13.88 4.14
C ASP A 10 11.33 14.54 2.95
N GLY A 11 10.22 15.24 3.21
CA GLY A 11 9.52 16.02 2.19
C GLY A 11 8.37 15.34 1.41
N GLY A 12 7.58 14.44 2.02
CA GLY A 12 6.33 13.94 1.42
C GLY A 12 5.18 14.95 1.53
N PHE A 13 4.66 15.48 0.41
CA PHE A 13 3.51 16.40 0.30
C PHE A 13 3.65 17.84 0.81
N SER A 14 4.78 18.21 1.41
CA SER A 14 5.04 19.61 1.82
C SER A 14 5.08 20.54 0.60
N ARG A 15 4.10 21.47 0.49
CA ARG A 15 4.07 22.53 -0.54
C ARG A 15 5.40 23.29 -0.67
N PRO A 16 6.12 23.63 0.42
CA PRO A 16 7.46 24.20 0.35
C PRO A 16 8.49 23.33 -0.40
N TYR A 17 8.47 22.01 -0.18
CA TYR A 17 9.47 21.10 -0.75
C TYR A 17 9.19 20.71 -2.20
N GLN A 18 7.94 20.78 -2.68
CA GLN A 18 7.61 20.54 -4.09
C GLN A 18 8.42 21.42 -5.06
N LYS A 19 8.70 22.68 -4.68
CA LYS A 19 9.49 23.62 -5.50
C LYS A 19 10.97 23.23 -5.61
N VAL A 20 11.47 22.45 -4.65
CA VAL A 20 12.89 22.08 -4.55
C VAL A 20 13.13 20.71 -5.17
N THR A 21 12.24 19.76 -4.91
CA THR A 21 12.41 18.36 -5.34
C THR A 21 11.76 18.05 -6.68
N GLY A 22 10.81 18.88 -7.13
CA GLY A 22 10.10 18.69 -8.39
C GLY A 22 9.13 17.50 -8.39
N ILE A 23 8.88 16.86 -7.23
CA ILE A 23 7.99 15.70 -7.10
C ILE A 23 6.70 16.05 -6.35
N GLY A 24 5.59 15.43 -6.74
CA GLY A 24 4.27 15.60 -6.15
C GLY A 24 4.12 14.96 -4.77
N GLY A 25 4.98 14.01 -4.43
CA GLY A 25 5.02 13.32 -3.14
C GLY A 25 5.44 11.86 -3.28
N TYR A 26 5.41 11.15 -2.17
CA TYR A 26 5.67 9.71 -2.11
C TYR A 26 4.47 8.95 -1.57
N THR A 27 4.32 7.71 -2.01
CA THR A 27 3.38 6.74 -1.45
C THR A 27 4.13 5.46 -1.13
N LEU A 28 4.06 5.02 0.13
CA LEU A 28 4.57 3.71 0.54
C LEU A 28 3.46 2.68 0.37
N LEU A 29 3.69 1.70 -0.49
CA LEU A 29 2.81 0.57 -0.72
C LEU A 29 3.38 -0.64 0.00
N ASP A 30 2.59 -1.30 0.85
CA ASP A 30 2.94 -2.57 1.49
C ASP A 30 1.86 -3.61 1.16
N ASN A 31 2.26 -4.73 0.57
CA ASN A 31 1.36 -5.81 0.21
C ASN A 31 2.06 -7.17 0.33
N SER A 32 1.37 -8.25 -0.03
CA SER A 32 1.88 -9.61 0.13
C SER A 32 3.20 -9.91 -0.61
N PHE A 33 3.60 -9.08 -1.57
CA PHE A 33 4.86 -9.20 -2.31
C PHE A 33 6.00 -8.38 -1.68
N GLY A 34 5.67 -7.44 -0.81
CA GLY A 34 6.62 -6.58 -0.11
C GLY A 34 6.29 -5.09 -0.21
N MET A 35 7.29 -4.28 0.11
CA MET A 35 7.17 -2.85 0.32
C MET A 35 7.82 -2.06 -0.83
N GLN A 36 7.06 -1.15 -1.40
CA GLN A 36 7.46 -0.29 -2.52
C GLN A 36 7.24 1.17 -2.17
N LEU A 37 8.24 2.01 -2.47
CA LEU A 37 8.10 3.46 -2.40
C LEU A 37 7.87 3.99 -3.80
N VAL A 38 6.71 4.60 -4.01
CA VAL A 38 6.31 5.20 -5.29
C VAL A 38 6.48 6.71 -5.20
N THR A 39 7.13 7.29 -6.20
CA THR A 39 7.30 8.74 -6.34
C THR A 39 6.33 9.23 -7.40
N HIS A 40 5.58 10.29 -7.10
CA HIS A 40 4.62 10.88 -8.02
C HIS A 40 5.16 12.20 -8.58
N GLU A 41 4.83 12.50 -9.83
CA GLU A 41 5.02 13.84 -10.37
C GLU A 41 3.97 14.83 -9.82
N PRO A 42 4.27 16.14 -9.77
CA PRO A 42 3.33 17.15 -9.30
C PRO A 42 2.10 17.24 -10.22
N PHE A 43 0.91 17.24 -9.62
CA PHE A 43 -0.32 17.54 -10.34
C PHE A 43 -0.51 19.06 -10.47
N ILE A 44 -0.55 19.57 -11.71
CA ILE A 44 -0.63 21.00 -11.99
C ILE A 44 -2.09 21.49 -11.91
N SER A 45 -2.98 20.98 -12.76
CA SER A 45 -4.42 21.23 -12.71
C SER A 45 -5.19 20.31 -13.65
N LYS A 46 -6.50 20.16 -13.44
CA LYS A 46 -7.39 19.42 -14.35
C LYS A 46 -7.37 20.00 -15.76
N VAL A 47 -7.40 21.34 -15.90
CA VAL A 47 -7.39 22.01 -17.20
C VAL A 47 -6.09 21.73 -17.95
N ALA A 48 -4.95 21.85 -17.28
CA ALA A 48 -3.64 21.57 -17.89
C ALA A 48 -3.51 20.09 -18.29
N ALA A 49 -3.89 19.15 -17.42
CA ALA A 49 -3.81 17.72 -17.71
C ALA A 49 -4.66 17.31 -18.93
N ILE A 50 -5.85 17.89 -19.08
CA ILE A 50 -6.71 17.64 -20.26
C ILE A 50 -6.11 18.27 -21.52
N ARG A 51 -5.65 19.52 -21.43
CA ARG A 51 -5.07 20.25 -22.58
C ARG A 51 -3.80 19.58 -23.10
N ASP A 52 -2.91 19.19 -22.19
CA ASP A 52 -1.58 18.69 -22.49
C ASP A 52 -1.54 17.16 -22.55
N LEU A 53 -2.70 16.49 -22.42
CA LEU A 53 -2.87 15.03 -22.39
C LEU A 53 -1.87 14.34 -21.45
N THR A 54 -1.59 14.99 -20.32
CA THR A 54 -0.56 14.54 -19.38
C THR A 54 -1.15 13.48 -18.46
N ASP A 55 -0.54 12.30 -18.46
CA ASP A 55 -0.89 11.20 -17.56
C ASP A 55 -0.10 11.29 -16.24
N ILE A 56 -0.56 10.60 -15.20
CA ILE A 56 0.13 10.53 -13.91
C ILE A 56 1.32 9.59 -14.04
N VAL A 57 2.52 10.17 -14.21
CA VAL A 57 3.77 9.40 -14.21
C VAL A 57 4.20 9.13 -12.77
N SER A 58 4.48 7.86 -12.47
CA SER A 58 4.94 7.43 -11.16
C SER A 58 6.14 6.52 -11.29
N THR A 59 7.22 6.81 -10.56
CA THR A 59 8.42 5.96 -10.53
C THR A 59 8.39 5.07 -9.30
N LYS A 60 8.55 3.76 -9.49
CA LYS A 60 8.55 2.77 -8.41
C LYS A 60 9.97 2.44 -7.98
N ARG A 61 10.25 2.50 -6.68
CA ARG A 61 11.47 1.99 -6.05
C ARG A 61 11.10 0.89 -5.07
N VAL A 62 11.61 -0.32 -5.28
CA VAL A 62 11.42 -1.43 -4.33
C VAL A 62 12.28 -1.17 -3.10
N VAL A 63 11.65 -1.16 -1.92
CA VAL A 63 12.34 -0.94 -0.64
C VAL A 63 12.60 -2.26 0.07
N GLU A 64 11.67 -3.19 -0.02
CA GLU A 64 11.78 -4.52 0.57
C GLU A 64 10.95 -5.51 -0.26
N THR A 65 11.50 -6.68 -0.54
CA THR A 65 10.77 -7.80 -1.12
C THR A 65 10.55 -8.84 -0.02
N GLU A 66 9.35 -9.41 0.05
CA GLU A 66 9.10 -10.51 0.98
C GLU A 66 9.62 -11.82 0.35
N ASP A 67 10.47 -12.55 1.07
CA ASP A 67 11.03 -13.84 0.61
C ASP A 67 9.94 -14.89 0.38
N ARG A 68 8.85 -14.81 1.13
CA ARG A 68 7.66 -15.64 0.99
C ARG A 68 6.42 -14.76 1.04
N ARG A 69 5.52 -14.97 0.08
CA ARG A 69 4.24 -14.26 0.04
C ARG A 69 3.44 -14.51 1.32
N ARG A 70 3.05 -13.43 2.01
CA ARG A 70 2.11 -13.49 3.14
C ARG A 70 0.67 -13.71 2.63
N THR A 71 -0.03 -14.66 3.22
CA THR A 71 -1.43 -14.99 2.91
C THR A 71 -2.37 -14.32 3.90
N VAL A 72 -3.65 -14.18 3.53
CA VAL A 72 -4.66 -13.59 4.43
C VAL A 72 -4.75 -14.36 5.75
N ALA A 73 -4.65 -15.70 5.72
CA ALA A 73 -4.70 -16.55 6.90
C ALA A 73 -3.63 -16.24 7.96
N GLU A 74 -2.53 -15.60 7.57
CA GLU A 74 -1.41 -15.24 8.45
C GLU A 74 -1.58 -13.83 9.06
N THR A 75 -2.62 -13.10 8.66
CA THR A 75 -2.96 -11.77 9.21
C THR A 75 -3.88 -11.89 10.42
N ASP A 76 -3.99 -10.82 11.21
CA ASP A 76 -4.94 -10.78 12.34
C ASP A 76 -6.39 -10.99 11.84
N ILE A 77 -6.76 -10.36 10.73
CA ILE A 77 -8.05 -10.55 10.05
C ILE A 77 -8.24 -12.02 9.64
N GLY A 78 -7.19 -12.67 9.14
CA GLY A 78 -7.22 -14.09 8.80
C GLY A 78 -7.56 -14.98 9.98
N ARG A 79 -7.01 -14.66 11.16
CA ARG A 79 -7.33 -15.38 12.40
C ARG A 79 -8.80 -15.17 12.80
N GLU A 80 -9.30 -13.94 12.71
CA GLU A 80 -10.71 -13.63 12.98
C GLU A 80 -11.67 -14.38 12.05
N ILE A 81 -11.37 -14.41 10.74
CA ILE A 81 -12.14 -15.16 9.74
C ILE A 81 -12.18 -16.65 10.11
N GLN A 82 -11.06 -17.20 10.57
CA GLN A 82 -10.98 -18.60 10.95
C GLN A 82 -11.81 -18.94 12.18
N VAL A 83 -11.86 -18.04 13.16
CA VAL A 83 -12.77 -18.17 14.31
C VAL A 83 -14.22 -18.17 13.84
N GLN A 84 -14.60 -17.24 12.95
CA GLN A 84 -15.96 -17.18 12.42
C GLN A 84 -16.35 -18.44 11.64
N ILE A 85 -15.41 -19.01 10.87
CA ILE A 85 -15.65 -20.26 10.13
C ILE A 85 -15.94 -21.42 11.07
N GLU A 86 -15.16 -21.58 12.13
CA GLU A 86 -15.39 -22.66 13.10
C GLU A 86 -16.71 -22.48 13.85
N GLU A 87 -17.06 -21.25 14.21
CA GLU A 87 -18.36 -20.94 14.83
C GLU A 87 -19.52 -21.31 13.90
N LEU A 88 -19.44 -20.93 12.62
CA LEU A 88 -20.47 -21.26 11.62
C LEU A 88 -20.59 -22.76 11.39
N LYS A 89 -19.46 -23.49 11.36
CA LYS A 89 -19.46 -24.96 11.25
C LYS A 89 -20.14 -25.61 12.44
N GLN A 90 -19.87 -25.14 13.66
CA GLN A 90 -20.50 -25.66 14.86
C GLN A 90 -22.02 -25.43 14.82
N ARG A 91 -22.47 -24.21 14.53
CA ARG A 91 -23.90 -23.88 14.40
C ARG A 91 -24.59 -24.76 13.33
N LEU A 92 -23.92 -25.02 12.21
CA LEU A 92 -24.46 -25.87 11.16
C LEU A 92 -24.58 -27.35 11.61
N GLN A 93 -23.66 -27.85 12.43
CA GLN A 93 -23.76 -29.22 12.97
C GLN A 93 -24.89 -29.34 13.98
N GLU A 94 -25.09 -28.34 14.84
CA GLU A 94 -26.20 -28.30 15.80
C GLU A 94 -27.56 -28.36 15.09
N LEU A 95 -27.71 -27.69 13.95
CA LEU A 95 -28.93 -27.72 13.14
C LEU A 95 -29.17 -29.05 12.40
N LYS A 96 -28.15 -29.89 12.26
CA LYS A 96 -28.25 -31.21 11.59
C LYS A 96 -28.52 -32.36 12.57
N LYS A 97 -28.58 -32.08 13.86
CA LYS A 97 -29.05 -32.99 14.91
C LYS A 97 -30.56 -32.93 15.03
#